data_AF-A0A830DVG1-F1
#
_entry.id   AF-A0A830DVG1-F1
#
_cell.length_a   1.000
_cell.length_b   1.000
_cell.length_c   1.000
_cell.angle_alpha   90.00
_cell.angle_beta   90.00
_cell.angle_gamma   90.00
#
_symmetry.space_group_name_H-M   'P 1'
#
loop_
_entity.id
_entity.type
_entity.pdbx_description
1 polymer ?
#
loop_
_entity_poly.entity_id
_entity_poly.type
_entity_poly.pdbx_seq_one_letter_code
_entity_poly.pdbx_strand_id
1 'polypeptide(L)'
;MSQSEPKNEPAVPAIPENANRGEVLDLLEDAINETHRKIESGRVYDPENEKVRQGWMRVLGYLAGQYRQLLKDKDLDELAERIEALEENQ
;
A
#
# COMPACT_ATOMS: atom_id res chain seq x y z
N MET A 1 16.62 25.12 -26.62
CA MET A 1 15.58 24.11 -26.31
C MET A 1 15.60 23.93 -24.80
N SER A 2 14.58 24.45 -24.11
CA SER A 2 14.51 24.38 -22.65
C SER A 2 14.10 22.96 -22.28
N GLN A 3 15.02 22.19 -21.70
CA GLN A 3 14.65 20.94 -21.05
C GLN A 3 13.74 21.32 -19.87
N SER A 4 12.46 21.02 -19.99
CA SER A 4 11.54 21.06 -18.85
C SER A 4 11.95 19.94 -17.92
N GLU A 5 12.46 20.30 -16.73
CA GLU A 5 12.68 19.37 -15.62
C GLU A 5 11.39 18.54 -15.39
N PRO A 6 11.50 17.23 -15.11
CA PRO A 6 10.33 16.44 -14.77
C PRO A 6 9.78 16.97 -13.45
N LYS A 7 8.63 17.68 -13.54
CA LYS A 7 7.88 18.17 -12.39
C LYS A 7 7.55 16.98 -11.49
N ASN A 8 8.16 16.94 -10.30
CA ASN A 8 7.74 16.20 -9.10
C ASN A 8 6.59 15.23 -9.36
N GLU A 9 6.88 14.09 -9.99
CA GLU A 9 6.03 12.93 -9.81
C GLU A 9 6.13 12.58 -8.32
N PRO A 10 5.01 12.34 -7.61
CA PRO A 10 5.12 11.74 -6.30
C PRO A 10 5.80 10.40 -6.52
N ALA A 11 7.10 10.33 -6.18
CA ALA A 11 7.82 9.09 -6.16
C ALA A 11 7.07 8.23 -5.15
N VAL A 12 6.28 7.28 -5.64
CA VAL A 12 5.84 6.16 -4.80
C VAL A 12 7.15 5.61 -4.24
N PRO A 13 7.37 5.66 -2.92
CA PRO A 13 8.64 5.22 -2.37
C PRO A 13 8.88 3.79 -2.87
N ALA A 14 9.97 3.61 -3.61
CA ALA A 14 10.32 2.30 -4.13
C ALA A 14 10.48 1.37 -2.92
N ILE A 15 9.80 0.22 -2.95
CA ILE A 15 9.97 -0.78 -1.91
C ILE A 15 11.41 -1.27 -2.01
N PRO A 16 12.23 -1.13 -0.95
CA PRO A 16 13.59 -1.64 -0.97
C PRO A 16 13.61 -3.14 -1.23
N GLU A 17 14.52 -3.64 -2.08
CA GLU A 17 14.61 -5.08 -2.38
C GLU A 17 14.85 -5.94 -1.14
N ASN A 18 15.45 -5.36 -0.10
CA ASN A 18 15.76 -6.00 1.16
C ASN A 18 14.78 -5.65 2.30
N ALA A 19 13.64 -5.02 1.99
CA ALA A 19 12.64 -4.66 2.99
C ALA A 19 12.06 -5.92 3.64
N ASN A 20 11.97 -5.91 4.96
CA ASN A 20 11.29 -6.97 5.69
C ASN A 20 9.76 -6.80 5.58
N ARG A 21 9.01 -7.85 5.91
CA ARG A 21 7.54 -7.86 5.78
C ARG A 21 6.85 -6.70 6.53
N GLY A 22 7.36 -6.30 7.69
CA GLY A 22 6.82 -5.16 8.45
C GLY A 22 7.01 -3.85 7.71
N GLU A 23 8.21 -3.59 7.18
CA GLU A 23 8.51 -2.40 6.38
C GLU A 23 7.63 -2.33 5.11
N VAL A 24 7.37 -3.48 4.48
CA VAL A 24 6.45 -3.55 3.33
C VAL A 24 5.01 -3.23 3.74
N LEU A 25 4.56 -3.68 4.91
CA LEU A 25 3.22 -3.36 5.43
C LEU A 25 3.07 -1.86 5.69
N ASP A 26 4.07 -1.22 6.31
CA ASP A 26 4.07 0.22 6.59
C ASP A 26 4.00 1.03 5.28
N LEU A 27 4.80 0.66 4.27
CA LEU A 27 4.77 1.30 2.95
C LEU A 27 3.42 1.13 2.25
N LEU A 28 2.79 -0.04 2.38
CA LEU A 28 1.46 -0.30 1.82
C LEU A 28 0.39 0.53 2.55
N GLU A 29 0.48 0.69 3.88
CA GLU A 29 -0.43 1.54 4.65
C GLU A 29 -0.33 3.00 4.21
N ASP A 30 0.89 3.54 4.06
CA ASP A 30 1.12 4.90 3.55
C ASP A 30 0.52 5.08 2.14
N ALA A 31 0.74 4.11 1.25
CA ALA A 31 0.22 4.15 -0.12
C ALA A 31 -1.31 4.07 -0.16
N ILE A 32 -1.93 3.28 0.73
CA ILE A 32 -3.38 3.20 0.91
C ILE A 32 -3.93 4.57 1.35
N ASN A 33 -3.31 5.19 2.36
CA ASN A 33 -3.72 6.49 2.90
C ASN A 33 -3.64 7.60 1.85
N GLU A 34 -2.54 7.67 1.10
CA GLU A 34 -2.38 8.66 0.03
C GLU A 34 -3.37 8.41 -1.11
N THR A 35 -3.59 7.15 -1.49
CA THR A 35 -4.57 6.81 -2.54
C THR A 35 -5.98 7.20 -2.11
N HIS A 36 -6.36 6.93 -0.87
CA HIS A 36 -7.64 7.35 -0.29
C HIS A 36 -7.81 8.87 -0.37
N ARG A 37 -6.80 9.62 0.07
CA ARG A 37 -6.79 11.09 -0.03
C ARG A 37 -6.98 11.59 -1.46
N LYS A 38 -6.31 10.98 -2.44
CA LYS A 38 -6.46 11.35 -3.86
C LYS A 38 -7.88 11.12 -4.38
N ILE A 39 -8.53 10.02 -3.96
CA ILE A 39 -9.92 9.70 -4.32
C ILE A 39 -10.89 10.73 -3.73
N GLU A 40 -10.69 11.16 -2.48
CA GLU A 40 -11.57 12.10 -1.77
C GLU A 40 -11.37 13.56 -2.23
N SER A 41 -10.14 13.92 -2.59
CA SER A 41 -9.80 15.30 -2.99
C SER A 41 -10.28 15.69 -4.41
N GLY A 42 -10.70 14.71 -5.23
CA GLY A 42 -11.13 14.94 -6.61
C GLY A 42 -12.49 15.63 -6.71
N ARG A 43 -12.50 16.90 -7.16
CA ARG A 43 -13.75 17.62 -7.50
C ARG A 43 -14.39 17.03 -8.76
N VAL A 44 -15.60 16.48 -8.64
CA VAL A 44 -16.34 15.87 -9.75
C VAL A 44 -17.18 16.92 -10.48
N TYR A 45 -16.56 17.55 -11.49
CA TYR A 45 -17.26 18.38 -12.47
C TYR A 45 -16.79 18.10 -13.92
N ASP A 46 -15.80 17.20 -14.08
CA ASP A 46 -15.16 16.87 -15.36
C ASP A 46 -15.07 15.34 -15.51
N PRO A 47 -15.57 14.75 -16.62
CA PRO A 47 -15.42 13.32 -16.92
C PRO A 47 -13.97 12.80 -16.89
N GLU A 48 -12.97 13.60 -17.24
CA GLU A 48 -11.57 13.18 -17.19
C GLU A 48 -11.08 13.04 -15.74
N ASN A 49 -11.51 13.92 -14.84
CA ASN A 49 -11.21 13.79 -13.41
C ASN A 49 -11.86 12.54 -12.81
N GLU A 50 -13.08 12.19 -13.25
CA GLU A 50 -13.75 10.96 -12.81
C GLU A 50 -13.02 9.70 -13.29
N LYS A 51 -12.49 9.68 -14.51
CA LYS A 51 -11.67 8.56 -15.02
C LYS A 51 -10.40 8.37 -14.18
N VAL A 52 -9.71 9.46 -13.83
CA VAL A 52 -8.52 9.40 -12.95
C VAL A 52 -8.90 8.85 -11.57
N ARG A 53 -10.02 9.31 -11.00
CA ARG A 53 -10.54 8.82 -9.73
C ARG A 53 -10.86 7.32 -9.76
N GLN A 54 -11.47 6.83 -10.83
CA GLN A 54 -11.68 5.39 -11.03
C GLN A 54 -10.37 4.59 -11.10
N GLY A 55 -9.31 5.18 -11.70
CA GLY A 55 -7.96 4.63 -11.64
C GLY A 55 -7.48 4.44 -10.21
N TRP A 56 -7.56 5.50 -9.40
CA TRP A 56 -7.18 5.43 -7.98
C TRP A 56 -8.03 4.46 -7.17
N MET A 57 -9.34 4.35 -7.44
CA MET A 57 -10.19 3.35 -6.77
C MET A 57 -9.74 1.91 -7.07
N ARG A 58 -9.29 1.61 -8.30
CA ARG A 58 -8.72 0.29 -8.62
C ARG A 58 -7.40 0.05 -7.90
N VAL A 59 -6.52 1.06 -7.87
CA VAL A 59 -5.24 0.99 -7.14
C VAL A 59 -5.48 0.75 -5.65
N LEU A 60 -6.43 1.46 -5.03
CA LEU A 60 -6.79 1.28 -3.62
C LEU A 60 -7.23 -0.17 -3.34
N GLY A 61 -8.09 -0.72 -4.18
CA GLY A 61 -8.56 -2.09 -4.03
C GLY A 61 -7.42 -3.11 -4.11
N TYR A 62 -6.47 -2.89 -5.02
CA TYR A 62 -5.29 -3.74 -5.15
C TYR A 62 -4.38 -3.65 -3.91
N LEU A 63 -4.01 -2.43 -3.50
CA LEU A 63 -3.14 -2.20 -2.33
C LEU A 63 -3.75 -2.77 -1.05
N ALA A 64 -5.04 -2.52 -0.80
CA ALA A 64 -5.76 -3.05 0.35
C ALA A 64 -5.83 -4.59 0.34
N GLY A 65 -5.90 -5.20 -0.84
CA GLY A 65 -5.82 -6.65 -1.00
C GLY A 65 -4.46 -7.21 -0.58
N GLN A 66 -3.37 -6.61 -1.09
CA GLN A 66 -2.00 -7.03 -0.78
C GLN A 66 -1.67 -6.84 0.71
N TYR A 67 -2.04 -5.69 1.29
CA TYR A 67 -1.86 -5.41 2.72
C TYR A 67 -2.52 -6.48 3.59
N ARG A 68 -3.79 -6.82 3.32
CA ARG A 68 -4.53 -7.85 4.08
C ARG A 68 -3.92 -9.24 3.94
N GLN A 69 -3.32 -9.55 2.79
CA GLN A 69 -2.66 -10.84 2.59
C GLN A 69 -1.40 -10.94 3.46
N LEU A 70 -0.52 -9.94 3.36
CA LEU A 70 0.71 -9.90 4.15
C LEU A 70 0.45 -9.83 5.66
N LEU A 71 -0.59 -9.11 6.08
CA LEU A 71 -0.97 -9.05 7.50
C LEU A 71 -1.42 -10.43 8.01
N LYS A 72 -2.23 -11.15 7.24
CA LYS A 72 -2.63 -12.52 7.61
C LYS A 72 -1.44 -13.46 7.68
N ASP A 73 -0.52 -13.37 6.73
CA ASP A 73 0.69 -14.21 6.73
C ASP A 73 1.55 -13.91 7.97
N LYS A 74 1.66 -12.64 8.37
CA LYS A 74 2.30 -12.24 9.63
C LYS A 74 1.59 -12.83 10.85
N ASP A 75 0.27 -12.67 10.94
CA ASP A 75 -0.51 -13.19 12.07
C ASP A 75 -0.41 -14.73 12.18
N LEU A 76 -0.33 -15.43 11.05
CA LEU A 76 -0.14 -16.88 11.01
C LEU A 76 1.23 -17.30 11.57
N ASP A 77 2.30 -16.60 11.18
CA ASP A 77 3.64 -16.87 11.72
C ASP A 77 3.70 -16.62 13.24
N GLU A 78 3.13 -15.52 13.71
CA GLU A 78 3.06 -15.21 15.16
C GLU A 78 2.26 -16.26 15.94
N LEU A 79 1.19 -16.82 15.35
CA LEU A 79 0.43 -17.91 15.95
C LEU A 79 1.23 -19.22 15.98
N ALA A 80 1.98 -19.53 14.92
CA ALA A 80 2.84 -20.71 14.87
C ALA A 80 3.93 -20.65 15.95
N GLU A 81 4.63 -19.51 16.05
CA GLU A 81 5.65 -19.28 17.09
C GLU A 81 5.07 -19.43 18.51
N ARG A 82 3.85 -18.93 18.74
CA ARG A 82 3.17 -19.09 20.03
C ARG A 82 2.78 -20.52 20.35
N ILE A 83 2.39 -21.31 19.34
CA ILE A 83 2.06 -22.73 19.53
C ILE A 83 3.33 -23.50 19.88
N GLU A 84 4.42 -23.30 19.13
CA GLU A 84 5.72 -23.94 19.41
C GLU A 84 6.20 -23.65 20.83
N ALA A 85 6.14 -22.39 21.26
CA ALA A 85 6.51 -22.00 22.62
C ALA A 85 5.63 -22.63 23.72
N LEU A 86 4.36 -22.93 23.43
CA LEU A 86 3.47 -23.62 24.38
C LEU A 86 3.74 -25.13 24.42
N GLU A 87 4.03 -25.74 23.26
CA GLU A 87 4.36 -27.16 23.14
C GLU A 87 5.71 -27.49 23.80
N GLU A 88 6.71 -26.61 23.71
CA GLU A 88 8.02 -26.79 24.38
C GLU A 88 7.94 -26.76 25.92
N ASN A 89 6.86 -26.16 26.46
CA ASN A 89 6.63 -26.04 27.90
C ASN A 89 5.74 -27.17 28.48
N GLN A 90 5.40 -28.19 27.69
CA GLN A 90 4.64 -29.38 28.09
C GLN A 90 5.50 -30.64 28.13
#